data_AF-A0A495ZQ98-F1
#
_entry.id   AF-A0A495ZQ98-F1
#
_cell.length_a   1.000
_cell.length_b   1.000
_cell.length_c   1.000
_cell.angle_alpha   90.00
_cell.angle_beta   90.00
_cell.angle_gamma   90.00
#
_symmetry.space_group_name_H-M   'P 1'
#
loop_
_entity.id
_entity.type
_entity.pdbx_description
1 polymer ?
#
loop_
_entity_poly.entity_id
_entity_poly.type
_entity_poly.pdbx_seq_one_letter_code
_entity_poly.pdbx_strand_id
1 'polypeptide(L)'
;TYVRLKGHFVYVSFLLDVFTRIIRGWQLSRLMTQPLTLRPLQQALQENVPEIHHSDQGVQYLSDAYISTLTEHGIEISLAHRGRP
;
A
#
# COMPACT_ATOMS: atom_id res chain seq x y z
N THR A 1 -6.82 -1.37 -5.38
CA THR A 1 -8.14 -1.24 -6.05
C THR A 1 -7.97 -1.25 -7.57
N TYR A 2 -9.05 -1.32 -8.36
CA TYR A 2 -8.98 -1.26 -9.82
C TYR A 2 -9.76 -0.05 -10.34
N VAL A 3 -9.29 0.52 -11.45
CA VAL A 3 -9.91 1.67 -12.11
C VAL A 3 -10.19 1.31 -13.56
N ARG A 4 -11.38 1.67 -14.04
CA ARG A 4 -11.74 1.50 -15.45
C ARG A 4 -11.14 2.63 -16.28
N LEU A 5 -10.33 2.29 -17.28
CA LEU A 5 -9.73 3.21 -18.23
C LEU A 5 -10.05 2.77 -19.66
N LYS A 6 -10.82 3.59 -20.38
CA LYS A 6 -11.11 3.43 -21.82
C LYS A 6 -11.40 1.99 -22.25
N GLY A 7 -12.27 1.29 -21.53
CA GLY A 7 -12.69 -0.09 -21.86
C GLY A 7 -11.85 -1.20 -21.22
N HIS A 8 -10.77 -0.88 -20.52
CA HIS A 8 -9.94 -1.84 -19.79
C HIS A 8 -9.91 -1.52 -18.30
N PHE A 9 -9.41 -2.47 -17.49
CA PHE A 9 -9.12 -2.24 -16.09
C PHE A 9 -7.61 -2.15 -15.86
N VAL A 10 -7.22 -1.25 -14.96
CA VAL A 10 -5.87 -1.20 -14.38
C VAL A 10 -5.98 -1.29 -12.87
N TYR A 11 -4.94 -1.80 -12.24
CA TYR A 11 -4.81 -1.79 -10.79
C TYR A 11 -4.10 -0.53 -10.34
N VAL A 12 -4.55 0.01 -9.22
CA VAL A 12 -3.94 1.14 -8.54
C VAL A 12 -3.79 0.84 -7.05
N SER A 13 -2.65 1.22 -6.51
CA SER A 13 -2.39 1.26 -5.07
C SER A 13 -2.14 2.71 -4.66
N PHE A 14 -2.69 3.10 -3.52
CA PHE A 14 -2.49 4.39 -2.90
C PHE A 14 -2.03 4.18 -1.46
N LEU A 15 -1.06 4.97 -1.01
CA LEU A 15 -0.70 5.12 0.39
C LEU A 15 -1.21 6.47 0.86
N LEU A 16 -2.22 6.45 1.72
CA LEU A 16 -2.93 7.62 2.20
C LEU A 16 -2.48 7.95 3.61
N ASP A 17 -2.16 9.22 3.85
CA ASP A 17 -2.05 9.77 5.19
C ASP A 17 -3.46 10.02 5.74
N VAL A 18 -3.83 9.33 6.82
CA VAL A 18 -5.20 9.35 7.35
C VAL A 18 -5.57 10.68 7.99
N PHE A 19 -4.59 11.42 8.51
CA PHE A 19 -4.79 12.71 9.18
C PHE A 19 -4.90 13.84 8.16
N THR A 20 -3.96 13.90 7.21
CA THR A 20 -3.89 15.00 6.23
C THR A 20 -4.72 14.73 4.97
N ARG A 21 -5.11 13.47 4.74
CA ARG A 21 -5.78 12.98 3.52
C ARG A 21 -4.96 13.13 2.24
N ILE A 22 -3.65 13.36 2.35
CA ILE A 22 -2.74 13.45 1.21
C ILE A 22 -2.30 12.04 0.79
N ILE A 23 -2.20 11.82 -0.52
CA ILE A 23 -1.59 10.62 -1.09
C ILE A 23 -0.06 10.77 -1.01
N ARG A 24 0.58 9.95 -0.19
CA ARG A 24 2.04 9.93 0.02
C ARG A 24 2.79 9.08 -0.99
N GLY A 25 2.10 8.15 -1.63
CA GLY A 25 2.66 7.31 -2.68
C GLY A 25 1.54 6.63 -3.48
N TRP A 26 1.78 6.37 -4.75
CA TRP A 26 0.83 5.66 -5.59
C TRP A 26 1.51 4.96 -6.75
N GLN A 27 0.87 3.92 -7.28
CA GLN A 27 1.37 3.18 -8.43
C GLN A 27 0.22 2.61 -9.24
N LEU A 28 0.35 2.70 -10.56
CA LEU A 28 -0.54 2.06 -11.53
C LEU A 28 0.15 0.85 -12.18
N SER A 29 -0.61 -0.21 -12.43
CA SER A 29 -0.13 -1.38 -13.16
C SER A 29 -1.28 -2.09 -13.88
N ARG A 30 -0.97 -2.76 -14.99
CA ARG A 30 -1.90 -3.70 -15.63
C ARG A 30 -1.95 -5.06 -14.92
N LEU A 31 -0.99 -5.33 -14.03
CA LEU A 31 -0.85 -6.58 -13.30
C LEU A 31 -0.86 -6.32 -11.79
N MET A 32 -1.52 -7.20 -11.05
CA MET A 32 -1.61 -7.14 -9.58
C MET A 32 -0.43 -7.84 -8.92
N THR A 33 0.76 -7.28 -9.10
CA THR A 33 2.04 -7.80 -8.60
C THR A 33 2.55 -7.04 -7.37
N GLN A 34 3.51 -7.62 -6.64
CA GLN A 34 4.10 -6.99 -5.44
C GLN A 34 4.63 -5.56 -5.65
N PRO A 35 5.29 -5.19 -6.78
CA PRO A 35 5.71 -3.80 -7.00
C PRO A 35 4.59 -2.78 -6.99
N LEU A 36 3.33 -3.20 -7.22
CA LEU A 36 2.17 -2.33 -7.17
C LEU A 36 1.97 -1.71 -5.78
N THR A 37 2.27 -2.45 -4.71
CA THR A 37 2.11 -1.96 -3.33
C THR A 37 3.44 -1.52 -2.73
N LEU A 38 4.53 -2.24 -3.03
CA LEU A 38 5.84 -1.99 -2.42
C LEU A 38 6.45 -0.64 -2.83
N ARG A 39 6.32 -0.24 -4.10
CA ARG A 39 6.88 1.05 -4.58
C ARG A 39 6.24 2.26 -3.91
N PRO A 40 4.89 2.38 -3.85
CA PRO A 40 4.23 3.44 -3.08
C PRO A 40 4.68 3.51 -1.63
N LEU A 41 4.88 2.37 -0.97
CA LEU A 41 5.38 2.32 0.40
C LEU A 41 6.79 2.92 0.50
N GLN A 42 7.72 2.42 -0.32
CA GLN A 42 9.11 2.90 -0.32
C GLN A 42 9.20 4.40 -0.62
N GLN A 43 8.39 4.91 -1.56
CA GLN A 43 8.34 6.34 -1.87
C GLN A 43 7.83 7.15 -0.67
N ALA A 44 6.73 6.73 -0.04
CA ALA A 44 6.16 7.47 1.09
C ALA A 44 7.12 7.55 2.29
N LEU A 45 7.85 6.46 2.56
CA LEU A 45 8.80 6.38 3.68
C LEU A 45 10.03 7.28 3.52
N GLN A 46 10.31 7.79 2.31
CA GLN A 46 11.39 8.77 2.10
C GLN A 46 11.06 10.14 2.71
N GLU A 47 9.78 10.49 2.79
CA GLU A 47 9.35 11.80 3.32
C GLU A 47 9.04 11.73 4.81
N ASN A 48 8.40 10.64 5.26
CA ASN A 48 7.95 10.49 6.64
C ASN A 48 7.78 9.02 7.02
N VAL A 49 8.14 8.67 8.25
CA VAL A 49 7.93 7.33 8.82
C VAL A 49 6.75 7.41 9.81
N PRO A 50 5.62 6.74 9.53
CA PRO A 50 4.47 6.73 10.43
C PRO A 50 4.68 5.76 11.60
N GLU A 51 3.96 5.96 12.70
CA GLU A 51 3.95 5.00 13.82
C GLU A 51 3.23 3.69 13.47
N ILE A 52 2.10 3.80 12.76
CA ILE A 52 1.26 2.66 12.38
C ILE A 52 1.02 2.69 10.86
N HIS A 53 1.25 1.54 10.21
CA HIS A 53 0.80 1.30 8.85
C HIS A 53 -0.39 0.34 8.85
N HIS A 54 -1.55 0.83 8.41
CA HIS A 54 -2.74 0.01 8.24
C HIS A 54 -2.91 -0.45 6.79
N SER A 55 -3.15 -1.75 6.60
CA SER A 55 -3.43 -2.34 5.28
C SER A 55 -4.48 -3.44 5.36
N ASP A 56 -5.02 -3.84 4.20
CA ASP A 56 -5.87 -5.03 4.13
C ASP A 56 -5.03 -6.32 4.16
N GLN A 57 -5.68 -7.48 4.18
CA GLN A 57 -5.01 -8.79 4.20
C GLN A 57 -4.68 -9.35 2.80
N GLY A 58 -4.55 -8.49 1.79
CA GLY A 58 -4.14 -8.86 0.46
C GLY A 58 -2.73 -9.45 0.44
N VAL A 59 -2.50 -10.44 -0.42
CA VAL A 59 -1.22 -11.17 -0.51
C VAL A 59 -0.01 -10.25 -0.75
N GLN A 60 -0.21 -9.11 -1.41
CA GLN A 60 0.85 -8.14 -1.65
C GLN A 60 1.28 -7.42 -0.37
N TYR A 61 0.36 -7.14 0.55
CA TYR A 61 0.62 -6.49 1.85
C TYR A 61 1.18 -7.46 2.89
N LEU A 62 0.91 -8.76 2.72
CA LEU A 62 1.46 -9.84 3.54
C LEU A 62 2.77 -10.43 2.97
N SER A 63 3.28 -9.90 1.87
CA SER A 63 4.53 -10.39 1.28
C SER A 63 5.72 -10.07 2.18
N ASP A 64 6.70 -10.99 2.25
CA ASP A 64 7.88 -10.84 3.11
C ASP A 64 8.57 -9.49 2.88
N ALA A 65 8.77 -9.08 1.63
CA ALA A 65 9.41 -7.80 1.33
C ALA A 65 8.62 -6.58 1.85
N TYR A 66 7.29 -6.64 1.84
CA TYR A 66 6.46 -5.56 2.34
C TYR A 66 6.52 -5.47 3.86
N ILE A 67 6.40 -6.61 4.53
CA ILE A 67 6.50 -6.71 5.99
C ILE A 67 7.90 -6.31 6.47
N SER A 68 8.96 -6.84 5.84
CA SER A 68 10.35 -6.48 6.15
C SER A 68 10.60 -4.98 5.99
N THR A 69 10.07 -4.35 4.94
CA THR A 69 10.22 -2.90 4.76
C THR A 69 9.62 -2.13 5.94
N LEU A 70 8.44 -2.53 6.43
CA LEU A 70 7.78 -1.88 7.57
C LEU A 70 8.54 -2.11 8.88
N THR A 71 8.96 -3.35 9.14
CA THR A 71 9.66 -3.71 10.38
C THR A 71 11.05 -3.09 10.45
N GLU A 72 11.77 -2.98 9.33
CA GLU A 72 13.07 -2.29 9.25
C GLU A 72 12.97 -0.81 9.59
N HIS A 73 11.81 -0.17 9.33
CA HIS A 73 11.55 1.21 9.71
C HIS A 73 10.91 1.35 11.11
N GLY A 74 10.74 0.24 11.84
CA GLY A 74 10.15 0.26 13.19
C GLY A 74 8.66 0.59 13.22
N ILE A 75 7.93 0.33 12.12
CA ILE A 75 6.52 0.69 11.96
C ILE A 75 5.62 -0.43 12.50
N GLU A 76 4.62 -0.10 13.31
CA GLU A 76 3.61 -1.06 13.76
C GLU A 76 2.65 -1.43 12.62
N ILE A 77 2.43 -2.73 12.43
CA ILE A 77 1.59 -3.25 11.35
C ILE A 77 0.18 -3.50 11.88
N SER A 78 -0.79 -2.80 11.32
CA SER A 78 -2.21 -3.01 11.56
C SER A 78 -2.87 -3.61 10.32
N LEU A 79 -3.67 -4.66 10.49
CA LEU A 79 -4.35 -5.34 9.39
C LEU A 79 -5.87 -5.27 9.56
N ALA A 80 -6.59 -5.00 8.48
CA ALA A 80 -8.05 -5.07 8.46
C ALA A 80 -8.54 -6.49 8.82
N HIS A 81 -9.71 -6.58 9.47
CA HIS A 81 -10.34 -7.87 9.73
C HIS A 81 -10.82 -8.50 8.42
N ARG A 82 -10.66 -9.83 8.28
CA ARG A 82 -11.19 -10.54 7.10
C ARG A 82 -12.71 -10.30 6.99
N GLY A 83 -13.13 -9.82 5.83
CA GLY A 83 -14.55 -9.60 5.52
C GLY A 83 -15.15 -8.30 6.05
N ARG A 84 -14.34 -7.36 6.57
CA ARG A 84 -14.79 -6.00 6.93
C ARG A 84 -13.88 -4.96 6.26
N PRO A 85 -14.33 -4.33 5.15
CA PRO A 85 -13.60 -3.23 4.53
C PRO A 85 -13.62 -1.97 5.40
#